data_AF-A0A4S8KYU4-F1
#
_entry.id   AF-A0A4S8KYU4-F1
#
_cell.length_a   1.000
_cell.length_b   1.000
_cell.length_c   1.000
_cell.angle_alpha   90.00
_cell.angle_beta   90.00
_cell.angle_gamma   90.00
#
_symmetry.space_group_name_H-M   'P 1'
#
loop_
_entity.id
_entity.type
_entity.pdbx_description
1 polymer ?
#
loop_
_entity_poly.entity_id
_entity_poly.type
_entity_poly.pdbx_seq_one_letter_code
_entity_poly.pdbx_strand_id
1 'polypeptide(L)' 'IVFLPPYSPDLNPIEESFSAVKAWICCHWKEAQRSEYPDVFLIEASATVNAEKAKGWITHSGYIV' A
#
# COMPACT_ATOMS: atom_id res chain seq x y z
N ILE A 1 -6.12 14.43 -15.23
CA ILE A 1 -4.84 14.39 -14.46
C ILE A 1 -4.99 15.35 -13.29
N VAL A 2 -4.65 14.93 -12.07
CA VAL A 2 -4.60 15.80 -10.88
C VAL A 2 -3.14 16.15 -10.63
N PHE A 3 -2.81 17.44 -10.54
CA PHE A 3 -1.44 17.89 -10.25
C PHE A 3 -1.25 18.02 -8.74
N LEU A 4 -0.16 17.45 -8.24
CA LEU A 4 0.27 17.59 -6.85
C LEU A 4 1.41 18.59 -6.74
N PRO A 5 1.47 19.41 -5.67
CA PRO A 5 2.65 20.20 -5.39
C PRO A 5 3.87 19.30 -5.15
N PRO A 6 5.09 19.79 -5.41
CA PRO A 6 6.31 19.06 -5.08
C PRO A 6 6.34 18.62 -3.61
N TYR A 7 6.88 17.44 -3.33
CA TYR A 7 7.05 16.90 -1.97
C TYR A 7 5.76 16.84 -1.14
N SER A 8 4.61 16.57 -1.79
CA SER A 8 3.32 16.41 -1.12
C SER A 8 2.85 14.95 -1.10
N PRO A 9 3.60 14.02 -0.46
CA PRO A 9 3.20 12.61 -0.39
C PRO A 9 1.88 12.42 0.36
N ASP A 10 1.57 13.29 1.32
CA ASP A 10 0.31 13.26 2.08
C ASP A 10 -0.94 13.44 1.20
N LEU A 11 -0.77 14.09 0.05
CA LEU A 11 -1.84 14.29 -0.93
C LEU A 11 -1.95 13.13 -1.94
N ASN A 12 -1.11 12.10 -1.83
CA ASN A 12 -1.09 10.97 -2.74
C ASN A 12 -1.52 9.67 -2.03
N PRO A 13 -2.75 9.17 -2.24
CA PRO A 13 -3.25 8.02 -1.49
C PRO A 13 -2.50 6.71 -1.77
N ILE A 14 -1.69 6.66 -2.84
CA ILE A 14 -0.85 5.49 -3.11
C ILE A 14 0.24 5.29 -2.04
N GLU A 15 0.67 6.34 -1.35
CA GLU A 15 1.71 6.26 -0.31
C GLU A 15 1.25 5.39 0.88
N GLU A 16 -0.01 5.52 1.29
CA GLU A 16 -0.59 4.67 2.33
C GLU A 16 -0.76 3.23 1.85
N SER A 17 -1.11 3.03 0.57
CA SER A 17 -1.20 1.70 -0.02
C SER A 17 0.16 0.97 -0.02
N PHE A 18 1.23 1.65 -0.42
CA PHE A 18 2.58 1.09 -0.37
C PHE A 18 3.04 0.85 1.06
N SER A 19 2.69 1.73 1.99
CA SER A 19 2.98 1.54 3.42
C SER A 19 2.31 0.28 3.96
N ALA A 20 1.06 0.01 3.60
CA ALA A 20 0.34 -1.21 4.01
C ALA A 20 0.98 -2.49 3.44
N VAL A 21 1.29 -2.50 2.14
CA VAL A 21 1.96 -3.63 1.47
C VAL A 21 3.32 -3.90 2.11
N LYS A 22 4.12 -2.85 2.32
CA LYS A 22 5.44 -2.95 2.94
C LYS A 22 5.36 -3.46 4.37
N ALA A 23 4.41 -2.96 5.17
CA ALA A 23 4.21 -3.42 6.54
C ALA A 23 3.91 -4.92 6.60
N TRP A 24 3.06 -5.40 5.70
CA TRP A 24 2.76 -6.83 5.60
C TRP A 24 4.00 -7.66 5.22
N ILE A 25 4.78 -7.22 4.24
CA ILE A 25 6.02 -7.90 3.85
C ILE A 25 7.00 -7.92 5.03
N CYS A 26 7.13 -6.82 5.77
CA CYS A 26 7.99 -6.74 6.96
C CYS A 26 7.53 -7.67 8.09
N CYS A 27 6.25 -8.05 8.17
CA CYS A 27 5.79 -9.07 9.10
C CYS A 27 6.16 -10.49 8.65
N HIS A 28 6.16 -10.75 7.34
CA HIS A 28 6.32 -12.09 6.77
C HIS A 28 7.69 -12.34 6.11
N TRP A 29 8.64 -11.42 6.26
CA TRP A 29 9.91 -11.46 5.53
C TRP A 29 10.73 -12.72 5.75
N LYS A 30 10.62 -13.34 6.93
CA LYS A 30 11.32 -14.59 7.26
C LYS A 30 10.72 -15.80 6.54
N GLU A 31 9.40 -15.85 6.39
CA GLU A 31 8.75 -16.88 5.58
C GLU A 31 9.07 -16.67 4.11
N ALA A 32 8.97 -15.44 3.63
CA ALA A 32 9.32 -15.09 2.25
C ALA A 32 10.75 -15.48 1.89
N GLN A 33 11.72 -15.20 2.77
CA GLN A 33 13.14 -15.55 2.55
C GLN A 33 13.39 -17.06 2.46
N ARG A 34 12.54 -17.88 3.08
CA ARG A 34 12.67 -19.35 3.10
C ARG A 34 11.80 -20.04 2.04
N SER A 35 10.92 -19.29 1.39
CA SER A 35 10.03 -19.81 0.37
C SER A 35 10.79 -20.14 -0.92
N GLU A 36 10.37 -21.20 -1.60
CA GLU A 36 10.77 -21.49 -2.98
C GLU A 36 10.15 -20.47 -3.96
N TYR A 37 9.02 -19.86 -3.56
CA TYR A 37 8.26 -18.88 -4.34
C TYR A 37 8.05 -17.60 -3.51
N PRO A 38 9.08 -16.74 -3.35
CA PRO A 38 8.99 -15.51 -2.56
C PRO A 38 8.09 -14.44 -3.19
N ASP A 39 7.85 -14.50 -4.49
CA ASP A 39 6.97 -13.59 -5.25
C ASP A 39 5.49 -13.72 -4.88
N VAL A 40 5.05 -14.90 -4.42
CA VAL A 40 3.69 -15.10 -3.90
C VAL A 40 3.38 -14.16 -2.73
N PHE A 41 4.38 -13.84 -1.91
CA PHE A 41 4.21 -12.89 -0.80
C PHE A 41 3.91 -11.47 -1.29
N LEU A 42 4.32 -11.08 -2.50
CA LEU A 42 3.92 -9.80 -3.08
C LEU A 42 2.44 -9.79 -3.46
N ILE A 43 1.92 -10.92 -3.94
CA ILE A 43 0.50 -11.08 -4.27
C ILE A 43 -0.33 -11.03 -2.99
N GLU A 44 0.08 -11.77 -1.95
CA GLU A 44 -0.58 -11.77 -0.64
C GLU A 44 -0.52 -10.40 0.05
N ALA A 45 0.64 -9.72 0.01
CA ALA A 45 0.77 -8.36 0.52
C ALA A 45 -0.15 -7.39 -0.22
N SER A 46 -0.30 -7.54 -1.54
CA SER A 46 -1.19 -6.72 -2.36
C SER A 46 -2.66 -6.92 -1.97
N ALA A 47 -3.04 -8.11 -1.51
CA ALA A 47 -4.39 -8.38 -1.01
C ALA A 47 -4.73 -7.60 0.28
N THR A 48 -3.75 -7.00 0.96
CA THR A 48 -4.01 -6.10 2.10
C THR A 48 -4.65 -4.77 1.70
N VAL A 49 -4.56 -4.41 0.42
CA VAL A 49 -5.21 -3.25 -0.19
C VAL A 49 -6.63 -3.64 -0.58
N ASN A 50 -7.59 -3.31 0.28
CA ASN A 50 -9.01 -3.56 0.03
C ASN A 50 -9.77 -2.25 -0.23
N ALA A 51 -11.00 -2.36 -0.72
CA ALA A 51 -11.81 -1.21 -1.11
C ALA A 51 -12.10 -0.23 0.05
N GLU A 52 -12.30 -0.75 1.27
CA GLU A 52 -12.55 0.06 2.45
C GLU A 52 -11.33 0.93 2.81
N LYS A 53 -10.15 0.32 2.85
CA LYS A 53 -8.88 1.04 3.08
C LYS A 53 -8.61 2.05 1.97
N ALA A 54 -8.80 1.66 0.70
CA ALA A 54 -8.61 2.56 -0.43
C ALA A 54 -9.50 3.79 -0.32
N LYS A 55 -10.78 3.62 0.04
CA LYS A 55 -11.68 4.74 0.31
C LYS A 55 -11.16 5.62 1.45
N GLY A 56 -10.73 5.01 2.55
CA GLY A 56 -10.14 5.71 3.69
C GLY A 56 -8.92 6.56 3.31
N TRP A 57 -7.98 6.00 2.55
CA TRP A 57 -6.76 6.71 2.13
C TRP A 57 -7.05 7.86 1.17
N ILE A 58 -7.98 7.67 0.22
CA ILE A 58 -8.38 8.74 -0.69
C ILE A 58 -9.02 9.90 0.11
N THR A 59 -9.86 9.59 1.10
CA THR A 59 -10.43 10.61 2.00
C THR A 59 -9.36 11.28 2.87
N HIS A 60 -8.40 10.52 3.39
CA HIS A 60 -7.30 11.03 4.20
C HIS A 60 -6.38 11.98 3.41
N SER A 61 -6.15 11.71 2.12
CA SER A 61 -5.47 12.64 1.20
C SER A 61 -6.29 13.87 0.81
N GLY A 62 -7.49 14.06 1.38
CA GLY A 62 -8.33 15.25 1.18
C GLY A 62 -9.29 15.19 0.00
N TYR A 63 -9.47 14.03 -0.63
CA TYR A 63 -10.41 13.86 -1.75
C TYR A 63 -11.79 13.38 -1.27
N ILE A 64 -12.84 13.81 -1.96
CA ILE A 64 -14.23 13.44 -1.68
C ILE A 64 -14.56 12.13 -2.42
N VAL A 65 -15.07 11.11 -1.71
CA VAL A 65 -15.35 9.75 -2.23
C VAL A 65 -16.75 9.23 -1.89
#